data_AF-X1A0J5-F1
#
_entry.id   AF-X1A0J5-F1
#
_cell.length_a   1.000
_cell.length_b   1.000
_cell.length_c   1.000
_cell.angle_alpha   90.00
_cell.angle_beta   90.00
_cell.angle_gamma   90.00
#
_symmetry.space_group_name_H-M   'P 1'
#
loop_
_entity.id
_entity.type
_entity.pdbx_description
1 polymer ?
#
loop_
_entity_poly.entity_id
_entity_poly.type
_entity_poly.pdbx_seq_one_letter_code
_entity_poly.pdbx_strand_id
1 'polypeptide(L)'
;VTKTLPRTFIHAIEFNTDTAITVSAGTHVEAYAVKAFRIIFNGKQIINIDGLIIADDTEIAGPELLRELNQYAASVASTAGYYKITFDPPLPPGDVQIEIQFTSAQHIGADGGGTVTAGDFDLEVLIEPNYKGKTRIPYWRSGYFADGAESGDRHHYLPALSFPLRILMLCTHDGATRSSTAYNSLEISYLGDVIWDGAMAKLTNEMQQKSGVAASAGCFIKVFPQGLKISPETLKLKLNLTAGTAVYTEWVAICW
;
A
#
# COMPACT_ATOMS: atom_id res chain seq x y z
N VAL A 1 -7.05 5.94 -15.95
CA VAL A 1 -8.16 5.15 -16.54
C VAL A 1 -9.26 5.00 -15.51
N THR A 2 -10.51 5.13 -15.93
CA THR A 2 -11.67 5.03 -15.03
C THR A 2 -12.60 3.91 -15.50
N LYS A 3 -12.98 3.00 -14.60
CA LYS A 3 -13.96 1.92 -14.86
C LYS A 3 -15.09 2.00 -13.84
N THR A 4 -16.33 1.89 -14.31
CA THR A 4 -17.51 1.73 -13.44
C THR A 4 -17.82 0.26 -13.28
N LEU A 5 -18.07 -0.20 -12.06
CA LEU A 5 -18.33 -1.62 -11.77
C LEU A 5 -19.83 -1.93 -11.66
N PRO A 6 -20.22 -3.21 -11.76
CA PRO A 6 -21.60 -3.62 -11.55
C PRO A 6 -22.12 -3.25 -10.16
N ARG A 7 -23.40 -2.87 -10.09
CA ARG A 7 -24.11 -2.56 -8.84
C ARG A 7 -24.53 -3.85 -8.12
N THR A 8 -23.56 -4.55 -7.56
CA THR A 8 -23.75 -5.79 -6.80
C THR A 8 -22.82 -5.81 -5.59
N PHE A 9 -22.91 -6.86 -4.76
CA PHE A 9 -21.92 -7.09 -3.72
C PHE A 9 -20.58 -7.47 -4.35
N ILE A 10 -19.52 -6.75 -4.01
CA ILE A 10 -18.17 -6.98 -4.53
C ILE A 10 -17.31 -7.57 -3.42
N HIS A 11 -16.86 -8.80 -3.63
CA HIS A 11 -15.96 -9.51 -2.73
C HIS A 11 -14.51 -9.08 -2.94
N ALA A 12 -14.08 -8.96 -4.20
CA ALA A 12 -12.74 -8.51 -4.52
C ALA A 12 -12.66 -7.82 -5.88
N ILE A 13 -11.64 -6.99 -6.03
CA ILE A 13 -11.23 -6.39 -7.29
C ILE A 13 -9.81 -6.84 -7.56
N GLU A 14 -9.59 -7.40 -8.73
CA GLU A 14 -8.30 -7.89 -9.19
C GLU A 14 -7.93 -7.12 -10.45
N PHE A 15 -6.67 -6.72 -10.55
CA PHE A 15 -6.15 -6.11 -11.77
C PHE A 15 -4.76 -6.63 -12.09
N ASN A 16 -4.55 -6.93 -13.38
CA ASN A 16 -3.29 -7.40 -13.91
C ASN A 16 -2.71 -6.37 -14.89
N THR A 17 -1.42 -6.11 -14.78
CA THR A 17 -0.64 -5.18 -15.60
C THR A 17 0.45 -5.86 -16.43
N ASP A 18 0.67 -7.17 -16.25
CA ASP A 18 1.66 -7.97 -16.99
C ASP A 18 1.40 -7.97 -18.51
N THR A 19 0.14 -7.79 -18.93
CA THR A 19 -0.25 -7.66 -20.34
C THR A 19 -0.16 -6.23 -20.87
N ALA A 20 -0.03 -5.23 -19.99
CA ALA A 20 -0.25 -3.82 -20.31
C ALA A 20 1.01 -2.99 -20.57
N ILE A 21 2.19 -3.55 -20.28
CA ILE A 21 3.44 -2.81 -20.24
C ILE A 21 4.41 -3.44 -21.22
N THR A 22 4.61 -2.80 -22.37
CA THR A 22 5.74 -3.16 -23.26
C THR A 22 6.93 -2.29 -22.86
N VAL A 23 7.92 -2.90 -22.21
CA VAL A 23 9.18 -2.23 -21.87
C VAL A 23 10.25 -2.66 -22.87
N SER A 24 10.94 -1.69 -23.46
CA SER A 24 12.05 -1.97 -24.38
C SER A 24 13.29 -2.56 -23.68
N ALA A 25 13.38 -2.51 -22.34
CA ALA A 25 14.35 -3.24 -21.50
C ALA A 25 13.98 -3.26 -19.99
N GLY A 26 14.18 -4.41 -19.32
CA GLY A 26 14.29 -4.55 -17.85
C GLY A 26 13.03 -5.04 -17.09
N THR A 27 13.21 -6.01 -16.18
CA THR A 27 12.14 -6.62 -15.36
C THR A 27 11.63 -5.76 -14.20
N HIS A 28 12.39 -4.75 -13.76
CA HIS A 28 11.99 -3.88 -12.64
C HIS A 28 10.82 -2.95 -12.98
N VAL A 29 10.53 -2.76 -14.26
CA VAL A 29 9.70 -1.65 -14.76
C VAL A 29 8.20 -1.94 -14.66
N GLU A 30 7.81 -3.22 -14.69
CA GLU A 30 6.40 -3.63 -14.62
C GLU A 30 5.77 -3.35 -13.24
N ALA A 31 6.54 -3.55 -12.17
CA ALA A 31 6.08 -3.33 -10.80
C ALA A 31 5.81 -1.85 -10.46
N TYR A 32 6.35 -0.91 -11.24
CA TYR A 32 6.25 0.54 -10.98
C TYR A 32 5.35 1.31 -11.95
N ALA A 33 4.67 0.63 -12.89
CA ALA A 33 3.89 1.33 -13.91
C ALA A 33 2.62 1.99 -13.36
N VAL A 34 2.02 1.43 -12.30
CA VAL A 34 0.86 2.04 -11.67
C VAL A 34 1.32 2.98 -10.57
N LYS A 35 1.04 4.27 -10.73
CA LYS A 35 1.35 5.29 -9.74
C LYS A 35 0.31 5.32 -8.64
N ALA A 36 -0.98 5.34 -9.00
CA ALA A 36 -2.06 5.47 -8.03
C ALA A 36 -3.25 4.58 -8.37
N PHE A 37 -3.92 4.11 -7.33
CA PHE A 37 -5.14 3.33 -7.40
C PHE A 37 -6.18 3.90 -6.43
N ARG A 38 -7.34 4.27 -6.96
CA ARG A 38 -8.43 4.88 -6.19
C ARG A 38 -9.74 4.14 -6.42
N ILE A 39 -10.52 3.97 -5.36
CA ILE A 39 -11.90 3.49 -5.44
C ILE A 39 -12.82 4.56 -4.88
N ILE A 40 -13.82 4.94 -5.67
CA ILE A 40 -14.87 5.87 -5.31
C ILE A 40 -16.17 5.06 -5.22
N PHE A 41 -16.82 5.12 -4.06
CA PHE A 41 -18.10 4.48 -3.78
C PHE A 41 -19.15 5.54 -3.45
N ASN A 42 -20.23 5.60 -4.23
CA ASN A 42 -21.30 6.60 -4.11
C ASN A 42 -20.76 8.04 -4.02
N GLY A 43 -19.79 8.36 -4.88
CA GLY A 43 -19.15 9.68 -4.94
C GLY A 43 -18.15 9.99 -3.82
N LYS A 44 -17.85 9.02 -2.94
CA LYS A 44 -16.84 9.17 -1.87
C LYS A 44 -15.64 8.27 -2.13
N GLN A 45 -14.44 8.83 -2.06
CA GLN A 45 -13.22 8.03 -2.14
C GLN A 45 -13.08 7.16 -0.89
N ILE A 46 -13.09 5.84 -1.09
CA ILE A 46 -12.99 4.84 -0.02
C ILE A 46 -11.60 4.17 0.00
N ILE A 47 -10.90 4.15 -1.12
CA ILE A 47 -9.51 3.67 -1.19
C ILE A 47 -8.69 4.70 -1.94
N ASN A 48 -7.55 5.08 -1.37
CA ASN A 48 -6.54 5.91 -2.01
C ASN A 48 -5.15 5.37 -1.72
N ILE A 49 -4.54 4.78 -2.73
CA ILE A 49 -3.18 4.29 -2.70
C ILE A 49 -2.43 5.08 -3.75
N ASP A 50 -1.51 5.93 -3.32
CA ASP A 50 -0.83 6.89 -4.17
C ASP A 50 0.68 6.74 -3.99
N GLY A 51 1.37 6.66 -5.12
CA GLY A 51 2.83 6.67 -5.20
C GLY A 51 3.38 8.09 -5.23
N LEU A 52 4.69 8.23 -5.09
CA LEU A 52 5.38 9.51 -5.00
C LEU A 52 6.36 9.70 -6.18
N ILE A 53 6.63 10.96 -6.55
CA ILE A 53 7.83 11.33 -7.34
C ILE A 53 8.92 11.79 -6.36
N ILE A 54 10.08 11.12 -6.38
CA ILE A 54 11.24 11.47 -5.54
C ILE A 54 12.09 12.55 -6.24
N ALA A 55 13.02 13.18 -5.49
CA ALA A 55 14.18 13.86 -6.07
C ALA A 55 14.91 12.92 -7.05
N ASP A 56 15.39 13.47 -8.17
CA ASP A 56 15.89 12.75 -9.36
C ASP A 56 14.79 12.10 -10.22
N ASP A 57 13.56 12.62 -10.14
CA ASP A 57 12.38 12.26 -10.95
C ASP A 57 11.98 10.78 -10.89
N THR A 58 12.50 9.98 -9.97
CA THR A 58 12.14 8.56 -9.89
C THR A 58 10.80 8.38 -9.17
N GLU A 59 9.84 7.69 -9.79
CA GLU A 59 8.52 7.43 -9.19
C GLU A 59 8.53 6.15 -8.34
N ILE A 60 8.06 6.22 -7.08
CA ILE A 60 7.69 5.05 -6.27
C ILE A 60 6.24 4.69 -6.59
N ALA A 61 5.96 3.40 -6.78
CA ALA A 61 4.63 2.95 -7.11
C ALA A 61 3.81 2.63 -5.85
N GLY A 62 2.74 3.41 -5.65
CA GLY A 62 1.85 3.22 -4.50
C GLY A 62 1.19 1.83 -4.44
N PRO A 63 0.64 1.31 -5.55
CA PRO A 63 -0.02 0.00 -5.57
C PRO A 63 0.88 -1.19 -5.25
N GLU A 64 2.21 -1.03 -5.22
CA GLU A 64 3.10 -2.11 -4.74
C GLU A 64 2.76 -2.54 -3.30
N LEU A 65 2.23 -1.64 -2.48
CA LEU A 65 1.75 -1.95 -1.13
C LEU A 65 0.56 -2.93 -1.14
N LEU A 66 -0.27 -2.92 -2.19
CA LEU A 66 -1.34 -3.91 -2.36
C LEU A 66 -0.78 -5.32 -2.51
N ARG A 67 0.34 -5.46 -3.22
CA ARG A 67 1.03 -6.74 -3.42
C ARG A 67 1.39 -7.37 -2.09
N GLU A 68 1.97 -6.58 -1.20
CA GLU A 68 2.37 -7.02 0.14
C GLU A 68 1.19 -7.31 1.07
N LEU A 69 0.16 -6.45 1.04
CA LEU A 69 -1.08 -6.70 1.76
C LEU A 69 -1.73 -8.02 1.34
N ASN A 70 -1.71 -8.33 0.04
CA ASN A 70 -2.21 -9.60 -0.48
C ASN A 70 -1.36 -10.78 -0.03
N GLN A 71 -0.03 -10.68 -0.09
CA GLN A 71 0.85 -11.75 0.41
C GLN A 71 0.58 -12.05 1.89
N TYR A 72 0.39 -10.99 2.68
CA TYR A 72 0.07 -11.12 4.09
C TYR A 72 -1.31 -11.75 4.36
N ALA A 73 -2.33 -11.36 3.57
CA ALA A 73 -3.71 -11.81 3.78
C ALA A 73 -4.00 -13.19 3.17
N ALA A 74 -3.44 -13.49 2.00
CA ALA A 74 -3.75 -14.68 1.21
C ALA A 74 -2.79 -15.85 1.48
N SER A 75 -1.65 -15.61 2.15
CA SER A 75 -0.61 -16.63 2.34
C SER A 75 -0.05 -17.20 1.03
N VAL A 76 -0.07 -16.41 -0.04
CA VAL A 76 0.45 -16.79 -1.37
C VAL A 76 1.39 -15.70 -1.86
N ALA A 77 2.50 -16.10 -2.49
CA ALA A 77 3.41 -15.16 -3.15
C ALA A 77 2.68 -14.42 -4.28
N SER A 78 2.78 -13.09 -4.31
CA SER A 78 2.13 -12.28 -5.35
C SER A 78 3.08 -12.06 -6.52
N THR A 79 2.58 -12.20 -7.75
CA THR A 79 3.31 -11.87 -8.98
C THR A 79 3.43 -10.34 -9.15
N ALA A 80 4.39 -9.90 -9.95
CA ALA A 80 4.83 -8.49 -9.99
C ALA A 80 3.77 -7.53 -10.55
N GLY A 81 2.94 -7.93 -11.52
CA GLY A 81 1.88 -7.09 -12.08
C GLY A 81 0.46 -7.48 -11.69
N TYR A 82 0.27 -8.39 -10.72
CA TYR A 82 -1.04 -8.74 -10.19
C TYR A 82 -1.31 -8.06 -8.85
N TYR A 83 -2.46 -7.42 -8.78
CA TYR A 83 -2.90 -6.69 -7.60
C TYR A 83 -4.35 -7.05 -7.28
N LYS A 84 -4.62 -7.25 -5.99
CA LYS A 84 -5.95 -7.59 -5.48
C LYS A 84 -6.33 -6.70 -4.30
N ILE A 85 -7.61 -6.39 -4.20
CA ILE A 85 -8.21 -5.78 -3.01
C ILE A 85 -9.39 -6.65 -2.63
N THR A 86 -9.33 -7.22 -1.43
CA THR A 86 -10.41 -8.03 -0.86
C THR A 86 -11.23 -7.19 0.11
N PHE A 87 -12.54 -7.30 -0.01
CA PHE A 87 -13.53 -6.73 0.89
C PHE A 87 -14.11 -7.85 1.76
N ASP A 88 -13.71 -7.89 3.04
CA ASP A 88 -14.30 -8.78 4.03
C ASP A 88 -14.82 -7.97 5.22
N PRO A 89 -16.15 -7.76 5.35
CA PRO A 89 -17.22 -8.26 4.47
C PRO A 89 -17.26 -7.57 3.09
N PRO A 90 -17.98 -8.14 2.08
CA PRO A 90 -18.10 -7.57 0.73
C PRO A 90 -18.58 -6.12 0.72
N LEU A 91 -18.08 -5.34 -0.25
CA LEU A 91 -18.57 -3.99 -0.53
C LEU A 91 -20.05 -4.09 -0.97
N PRO A 92 -20.98 -3.32 -0.37
CA PRO A 92 -22.40 -3.40 -0.71
C PRO A 92 -22.68 -2.85 -2.13
N PRO A 93 -23.83 -3.20 -2.72
CA PRO A 93 -24.26 -2.62 -4.00
C PRO A 93 -24.29 -1.09 -3.95
N GLY A 94 -23.70 -0.45 -4.95
CA GLY A 94 -23.66 1.00 -5.10
C GLY A 94 -22.90 1.42 -6.35
N ASP A 95 -22.75 2.73 -6.53
CA ASP A 95 -21.96 3.30 -7.63
C ASP A 95 -20.48 3.20 -7.29
N VAL A 96 -19.79 2.24 -7.92
CA VAL A 96 -18.37 2.02 -7.73
C VAL A 96 -17.61 2.45 -8.98
N GLN A 97 -16.66 3.35 -8.80
CA GLN A 97 -15.70 3.74 -9.82
C GLN A 97 -14.29 3.40 -9.34
N ILE A 98 -13.50 2.81 -10.23
CA ILE A 98 -12.07 2.60 -10.04
C ILE A 98 -11.33 3.59 -10.91
N GLU A 99 -10.34 4.27 -10.33
CA GLU A 99 -9.41 5.11 -11.04
C GLU A 99 -7.99 4.58 -10.88
N ILE A 100 -7.33 4.33 -12.01
CA ILE A 100 -5.94 3.88 -12.08
C ILE A 100 -5.14 4.98 -12.76
N GLN A 101 -4.13 5.48 -12.09
CA GLN A 101 -3.18 6.45 -12.63
C GLN A 101 -1.85 5.75 -12.86
N PHE A 102 -1.29 5.92 -14.06
CA PHE A 102 0.01 5.37 -14.40
C PHE A 102 1.13 6.39 -14.15
N THR A 103 2.31 5.85 -13.89
CA THR A 103 3.59 6.54 -13.88
C THR A 103 3.86 7.16 -15.25
N SER A 104 4.58 8.27 -15.31
CA SER A 104 4.89 8.88 -16.62
C SER A 104 5.80 7.98 -17.47
N ALA A 105 5.71 8.09 -18.80
CA ALA A 105 6.51 7.28 -19.73
C ALA A 105 8.04 7.40 -19.51
N GLN A 106 8.49 8.55 -19.00
CA GLN A 106 9.90 8.82 -18.69
C GLN A 106 10.46 7.97 -17.54
N HIS A 107 9.59 7.33 -16.74
CA HIS A 107 10.00 6.51 -15.59
C HIS A 107 9.59 5.04 -15.73
N ILE A 108 9.04 4.65 -16.88
CA ILE A 108 8.78 3.25 -17.22
C ILE A 108 10.01 2.75 -17.98
N GLY A 109 11.10 2.38 -17.29
CA GLY A 109 12.34 1.91 -17.94
C GLY A 109 13.62 2.39 -17.28
N ALA A 110 14.70 1.63 -17.35
CA ALA A 110 16.03 2.09 -16.90
C ALA A 110 16.52 3.35 -17.64
N ASP A 111 15.98 3.63 -18.84
CA ASP A 111 16.32 4.78 -19.68
C ASP A 111 15.07 5.61 -20.13
N GLY A 112 13.93 5.48 -19.45
CA GLY A 112 12.70 6.24 -19.76
C GLY A 112 12.02 5.90 -21.09
N GLY A 113 12.06 4.62 -21.50
CA GLY A 113 11.65 4.14 -22.82
C GLY A 113 10.42 3.23 -22.88
N GLY A 114 9.51 3.28 -21.90
CA GLY A 114 8.32 2.41 -21.84
C GLY A 114 7.02 3.16 -22.10
N THR A 115 6.04 2.47 -22.70
CA THR A 115 4.70 2.99 -22.94
C THR A 115 3.65 2.07 -22.32
N VAL A 116 2.75 2.63 -21.52
CA VAL A 116 1.55 1.93 -21.05
C VAL A 116 0.39 2.26 -21.98
N THR A 117 -0.21 1.23 -22.59
CA THR A 117 -1.39 1.41 -23.45
C THR A 117 -2.65 1.22 -22.61
N ALA A 118 -3.57 2.18 -22.68
CA ALA A 118 -4.79 2.22 -21.85
C ALA A 118 -5.79 1.05 -22.08
N GLY A 119 -5.53 0.16 -23.05
CA GLY A 119 -6.41 -0.95 -23.42
C GLY A 119 -6.09 -2.30 -22.74
N ASP A 120 -4.93 -2.42 -22.10
CA ASP A 120 -4.30 -3.75 -21.92
C ASP A 120 -4.23 -4.23 -20.46
N PHE A 121 -4.89 -3.56 -19.52
CA PHE A 121 -5.02 -4.03 -18.14
C PHE A 121 -6.32 -4.81 -17.95
N ASP A 122 -6.19 -6.05 -17.53
CA ASP A 122 -7.32 -6.91 -17.17
C ASP A 122 -7.80 -6.53 -15.78
N LEU A 123 -9.08 -6.21 -15.67
CA LEU A 123 -9.74 -5.93 -14.40
C LEU A 123 -10.85 -6.94 -14.19
N GLU A 124 -10.71 -7.77 -13.16
CA GLU A 124 -11.69 -8.76 -12.76
C GLU A 124 -12.37 -8.33 -11.46
N VAL A 125 -13.69 -8.50 -11.40
CA VAL A 125 -14.48 -8.18 -10.21
C VAL A 125 -15.13 -9.46 -9.73
N LEU A 126 -14.72 -9.90 -8.55
CA LEU A 126 -15.32 -11.05 -7.89
C LEU A 126 -16.54 -10.56 -7.12
N ILE A 127 -17.70 -11.07 -7.50
CA ILE A 127 -18.98 -10.66 -6.95
C ILE A 127 -19.54 -11.74 -6.02
N GLU A 128 -20.31 -11.31 -5.02
CA GLU A 128 -21.00 -12.20 -4.09
C GLU A 128 -22.50 -11.85 -4.03
N PRO A 129 -23.27 -12.08 -5.12
CA PRO A 129 -24.62 -11.53 -5.28
C PRO A 129 -25.62 -12.00 -4.22
N ASN A 130 -25.33 -13.12 -3.54
CA ASN A 130 -26.19 -13.74 -2.54
C ASN A 130 -25.76 -13.42 -1.09
N TYR A 131 -24.86 -12.45 -0.87
CA TYR A 131 -24.41 -12.09 0.48
C TYR A 131 -25.59 -11.58 1.34
N LYS A 132 -25.71 -12.12 2.55
CA LYS A 132 -26.80 -11.79 3.52
C LYS A 132 -26.30 -11.20 4.84
N GLY A 133 -24.99 -11.03 4.99
CA GLY A 133 -24.38 -10.53 6.22
C GLY A 133 -24.40 -9.00 6.34
N LYS A 134 -23.77 -8.48 7.39
CA LYS A 134 -23.56 -7.04 7.55
C LYS A 134 -22.38 -6.61 6.68
N THR A 135 -22.60 -5.63 5.81
CA THR A 135 -21.52 -5.02 5.03
C THR A 135 -20.82 -3.91 5.79
N ARG A 136 -19.61 -3.57 5.34
CA ARG A 136 -18.83 -2.43 5.80
C ARG A 136 -18.12 -1.81 4.60
N ILE A 137 -17.97 -0.50 4.63
CA ILE A 137 -17.22 0.23 3.61
C ILE A 137 -15.86 0.51 4.23
N PRO A 138 -14.78 -0.10 3.72
CA PRO A 138 -13.46 0.17 4.26
C PRO A 138 -13.00 1.57 3.82
N TYR A 139 -12.12 2.17 4.62
CA TYR A 139 -11.45 3.42 4.28
C TYR A 139 -9.95 3.22 4.33
N TRP A 140 -9.32 3.24 3.14
CA TRP A 140 -7.89 3.05 3.00
C TRP A 140 -7.26 4.38 2.62
N ARG A 141 -6.26 4.78 3.39
CA ARG A 141 -5.49 5.99 3.14
C ARG A 141 -4.02 5.65 3.09
N SER A 142 -3.32 6.24 2.13
CA SER A 142 -1.87 6.17 2.04
C SER A 142 -1.24 7.55 2.22
N GLY A 143 0.06 7.53 2.44
CA GLY A 143 0.92 8.70 2.42
C GLY A 143 2.37 8.28 2.59
N TYR A 144 3.24 9.26 2.78
CA TYR A 144 4.66 9.02 2.98
C TYR A 144 5.25 9.90 4.08
N PHE A 145 6.38 9.47 4.62
CA PHE A 145 7.31 10.25 5.42
C PHE A 145 8.64 10.33 4.67
N ALA A 146 9.28 11.49 4.71
CA ALA A 146 10.60 11.70 4.11
C ALA A 146 11.57 12.09 5.22
N ASP A 147 12.64 11.30 5.36
CA ASP A 147 13.70 11.52 6.33
C ASP A 147 15.01 11.81 5.59
N GLY A 148 15.75 12.80 6.09
CA GLY A 148 17.07 13.15 5.55
C GLY A 148 18.14 12.09 5.80
N ALA A 149 19.29 12.28 5.17
CA ALA A 149 20.49 11.45 5.24
C ALA A 149 21.22 11.54 6.60
N GLU A 150 20.52 11.23 7.68
CA GLU A 150 20.99 11.43 9.06
C GLU A 150 20.56 10.26 9.95
N SER A 151 21.45 9.79 10.82
CA SER A 151 21.16 8.71 11.77
C SER A 151 20.34 9.17 12.98
N GLY A 152 19.57 8.24 13.56
CA GLY A 152 18.92 8.43 14.86
C GLY A 152 17.40 8.37 14.79
N ASP A 153 16.76 8.84 15.85
CA ASP A 153 15.32 8.71 16.02
C ASP A 153 14.57 9.77 15.19
N ARG A 154 13.63 9.33 14.35
CA ARG A 154 12.67 10.18 13.63
C ARG A 154 11.28 9.94 14.16
N HIS A 155 10.57 11.03 14.36
CA HIS A 155 9.23 11.02 14.92
C HIS A 155 8.24 11.46 13.85
N HIS A 156 7.32 10.58 13.52
CA HIS A 156 6.26 10.81 12.55
C HIS A 156 4.91 10.63 13.21
N TYR A 157 3.95 11.44 12.81
CA TYR A 157 2.57 11.32 13.27
C TYR A 157 1.69 10.92 12.10
N LEU A 158 0.85 9.90 12.32
CA LEU A 158 -0.17 9.56 11.34
C LEU A 158 -1.23 10.68 11.33
N PRO A 159 -1.69 11.15 10.16
CA PRO A 159 -2.77 12.13 10.11
C PRO A 159 -4.05 11.55 10.71
N ALA A 160 -4.96 12.43 11.13
CA ALA A 160 -6.27 12.02 11.62
C ALA A 160 -7.00 11.12 10.61
N LEU A 161 -7.64 10.07 11.11
CA LEU A 161 -8.41 9.12 10.33
C LEU A 161 -9.88 9.22 10.69
N SER A 162 -10.75 9.13 9.69
CA SER A 162 -12.21 9.23 9.88
C SER A 162 -12.82 7.97 10.53
N PHE A 163 -12.10 6.84 10.45
CA PHE A 163 -12.53 5.55 10.97
C PHE A 163 -11.41 4.90 11.79
N PRO A 164 -11.73 3.96 12.69
CA PRO A 164 -10.72 3.26 13.48
C PRO A 164 -9.70 2.53 12.60
N LEU A 165 -8.42 2.77 12.86
CA LEU A 165 -7.30 2.09 12.21
C LEU A 165 -7.26 0.61 12.61
N ARG A 166 -7.37 -0.30 11.64
CA ARG A 166 -7.29 -1.75 11.85
C ARG A 166 -5.96 -2.34 11.42
N ILE A 167 -5.36 -1.81 10.37
CA ILE A 167 -4.07 -2.27 9.86
C ILE A 167 -3.26 -1.05 9.48
N LEU A 168 -2.02 -0.99 9.97
CA LEU A 168 -1.00 -0.07 9.49
C LEU A 168 0.07 -0.89 8.78
N MET A 169 0.31 -0.57 7.52
CA MET A 169 1.44 -1.08 6.76
C MET A 169 2.44 0.04 6.54
N LEU A 170 3.73 -0.27 6.64
CA LEU A 170 4.85 0.61 6.32
C LEU A 170 5.74 -0.10 5.31
N CYS A 171 6.22 0.59 4.29
CA CYS A 171 7.34 0.14 3.46
C CYS A 171 8.41 1.22 3.37
N THR A 172 9.67 0.81 3.50
CA THR A 172 10.81 1.70 3.65
C THR A 172 11.71 1.61 2.44
N HIS A 173 12.14 2.78 1.95
CA HIS A 173 12.93 2.94 0.75
C HIS A 173 14.19 3.75 1.06
N ASP A 174 15.32 3.24 0.60
CA ASP A 174 16.59 3.95 0.51
C ASP A 174 16.68 4.54 -0.91
N GLY A 175 16.50 5.86 -1.03
CA GLY A 175 16.22 6.50 -2.32
C GLY A 175 14.98 5.87 -2.98
N ALA A 176 15.14 5.37 -4.21
CA ALA A 176 14.07 4.68 -4.94
C ALA A 176 13.98 3.17 -4.64
N THR A 177 14.91 2.60 -3.85
CA THR A 177 15.00 1.15 -3.67
C THR A 177 14.44 0.73 -2.32
N ARG A 178 13.53 -0.24 -2.32
CA ARG A 178 13.00 -0.82 -1.09
C ARG A 178 14.12 -1.45 -0.24
N SER A 179 14.18 -1.11 1.04
CA SER A 179 15.32 -1.44 1.90
C SER A 179 14.88 -1.91 3.28
N SER A 180 15.34 -3.09 3.68
CA SER A 180 15.17 -3.64 5.04
C SER A 180 16.18 -3.09 6.05
N THR A 181 17.18 -2.33 5.60
CA THR A 181 18.28 -1.81 6.42
C THR A 181 18.17 -0.31 6.70
N ALA A 182 17.18 0.36 6.09
CA ALA A 182 16.92 1.78 6.29
C ALA A 182 16.67 2.13 7.77
N TYR A 183 16.02 1.23 8.51
CA TYR A 183 15.70 1.42 9.93
C TYR A 183 16.08 0.19 10.77
N ASN A 184 16.59 0.44 11.98
CA ASN A 184 16.94 -0.61 12.94
C ASN A 184 15.73 -1.07 13.76
N SER A 185 14.91 -0.12 14.18
CA SER A 185 13.75 -0.35 15.05
C SER A 185 12.62 0.61 14.76
N LEU A 186 11.44 0.22 15.22
CA LEU A 186 10.24 1.03 15.25
C LEU A 186 9.67 0.99 16.67
N GLU A 187 9.16 2.11 17.12
CA GLU A 187 8.30 2.21 18.31
C GLU A 187 7.00 2.89 17.86
N ILE A 188 5.86 2.29 18.22
CA ILE A 188 4.53 2.83 17.99
C ILE A 188 3.98 3.23 19.34
N SER A 189 3.73 4.53 19.52
CA SER A 189 3.06 5.07 20.69
C SER A 189 1.66 5.57 20.34
N TYR A 190 0.67 5.27 21.17
CA TYR A 190 -0.70 5.77 21.05
C TYR A 190 -1.09 6.50 22.32
N LEU A 191 -1.49 7.78 22.20
CA LEU A 191 -1.80 8.67 23.33
C LEU A 191 -0.67 8.76 24.38
N GLY A 192 0.58 8.64 23.94
CA GLY A 192 1.77 8.65 24.80
C GLY A 192 2.21 7.28 25.30
N ASP A 193 1.34 6.27 25.26
CA ASP A 193 1.67 4.91 25.69
C ASP A 193 2.32 4.12 24.56
N VAL A 194 3.45 3.46 24.84
CA VAL A 194 4.10 2.56 23.89
C VAL A 194 3.27 1.29 23.75
N ILE A 195 2.68 1.10 22.56
CA ILE A 195 1.86 -0.07 22.24
C ILE A 195 2.62 -1.12 21.42
N TRP A 196 3.77 -0.74 20.87
CA TRP A 196 4.72 -1.66 20.25
C TRP A 196 6.12 -1.04 20.23
N ASP A 197 7.14 -1.86 20.47
CA ASP A 197 8.56 -1.49 20.39
C ASP A 197 9.36 -2.74 19.99
N GLY A 198 10.25 -2.59 19.02
CA GLY A 198 11.15 -3.66 18.64
C GLY A 198 11.97 -3.39 17.38
N ALA A 199 12.93 -4.28 17.14
CA ALA A 199 13.71 -4.29 15.91
C ALA A 199 12.81 -4.58 14.70
N MET A 200 13.11 -3.96 13.54
CA MET A 200 12.36 -4.16 12.30
C MET A 200 12.32 -5.64 11.89
N ALA A 201 13.44 -6.35 12.07
CA ALA A 201 13.54 -7.79 11.81
C ALA A 201 12.53 -8.64 12.62
N LYS A 202 12.16 -8.21 13.83
CA LYS A 202 11.14 -8.90 14.63
C LYS A 202 9.77 -8.79 13.95
N LEU A 203 9.41 -7.59 13.50
CA LEU A 203 8.12 -7.38 12.83
C LEU A 203 8.04 -8.12 11.49
N THR A 204 9.15 -8.15 10.73
CA THR A 204 9.29 -8.96 9.51
C THR A 204 9.05 -10.44 9.80
N ASN A 205 9.66 -10.98 10.87
CA ASN A 205 9.46 -12.36 11.29
C ASN A 205 8.02 -12.64 11.74
N GLU A 206 7.39 -11.74 12.50
CA GLU A 206 5.98 -11.85 12.89
C GLU A 206 5.06 -11.89 11.67
N MET A 207 5.36 -11.06 10.66
CA MET A 207 4.62 -11.05 9.39
C MET A 207 4.77 -12.38 8.65
N GLN A 208 6.00 -12.88 8.49
CA GLN A 208 6.28 -14.16 7.82
C GLN A 208 5.66 -15.36 8.55
N GLN A 209 5.70 -15.38 9.89
CA GLN A 209 5.08 -16.45 10.67
C GLN A 209 3.56 -16.47 10.48
N LYS A 210 2.94 -15.30 10.33
CA LYS A 210 1.50 -15.19 10.15
C LYS A 210 1.07 -15.47 8.71
N SER A 211 1.81 -14.98 7.72
CA SER A 211 1.47 -15.18 6.31
C SER A 211 1.92 -16.53 5.77
N GLY A 212 2.94 -17.16 6.35
CA GLY A 212 3.60 -18.34 5.76
C GLY A 212 4.42 -18.03 4.51
N VAL A 213 4.57 -16.76 4.15
CA VAL A 213 5.30 -16.28 2.98
C VAL A 213 6.46 -15.40 3.45
N ALA A 214 7.61 -15.50 2.78
CA ALA A 214 8.74 -14.62 3.05
C ALA A 214 8.31 -13.15 2.90
N ALA A 215 8.66 -12.35 3.90
CA ALA A 215 8.40 -10.93 3.88
C ALA A 215 9.24 -10.23 2.80
N SER A 216 8.63 -9.32 2.04
CA SER A 216 9.41 -8.42 1.20
C SER A 216 10.31 -7.53 2.05
N ALA A 217 11.50 -7.25 1.54
CA ALA A 217 12.46 -6.38 2.20
C ALA A 217 11.79 -5.04 2.54
N GLY A 218 12.05 -4.48 3.73
CA GLY A 218 11.59 -3.14 4.08
C GLY A 218 10.08 -2.97 4.27
N CYS A 219 9.27 -4.03 4.24
CA CYS A 219 7.82 -3.93 4.44
C CYS A 219 7.35 -4.61 5.74
N PHE A 220 6.38 -3.96 6.37
CA PHE A 220 6.06 -4.13 7.78
C PHE A 220 4.56 -3.95 7.99
N ILE A 221 3.89 -4.89 8.67
CA ILE A 221 2.45 -4.82 8.92
C ILE A 221 2.17 -4.95 10.41
N LYS A 222 1.39 -4.00 10.94
CA LYS A 222 0.82 -4.04 12.29
C LYS A 222 -0.70 -4.09 12.24
N VAL A 223 -1.29 -5.06 12.93
CA VAL A 223 -2.74 -5.20 13.06
C VAL A 223 -3.22 -4.74 14.44
N PHE A 224 -4.32 -4.01 14.44
CA PHE A 224 -5.03 -3.51 15.62
C PHE A 224 -6.45 -4.09 15.62
N PRO A 225 -6.67 -5.29 16.19
CA PRO A 225 -7.96 -5.98 16.10
C PRO A 225 -9.14 -5.15 16.61
N GLN A 226 -8.94 -4.44 17.73
CA GLN A 226 -9.97 -3.59 18.34
C GLN A 226 -10.15 -2.24 17.64
N GLY A 227 -9.23 -1.87 16.75
CA GLY A 227 -9.22 -0.58 16.07
C GLY A 227 -8.67 0.53 16.96
N LEU A 228 -7.93 1.47 16.36
CA LEU A 228 -7.46 2.67 17.07
C LEU A 228 -8.11 3.91 16.49
N LYS A 229 -8.71 4.75 17.35
CA LYS A 229 -9.28 6.04 16.92
C LYS A 229 -8.15 7.05 16.79
N ILE A 230 -7.75 7.38 15.57
CA ILE A 230 -6.62 8.27 15.32
C ILE A 230 -7.13 9.71 15.13
N SER A 231 -6.82 10.58 16.08
CA SER A 231 -6.94 12.03 15.93
C SER A 231 -5.54 12.65 15.70
N PRO A 232 -5.42 13.95 15.40
CA PRO A 232 -4.11 14.56 15.22
C PRO A 232 -3.19 14.27 16.41
N GLU A 233 -1.93 13.95 16.11
CA GLU A 233 -0.86 13.71 17.09
C GLU A 233 -1.08 12.52 18.06
N THR A 234 -2.09 11.68 17.84
CA THR A 234 -2.35 10.56 18.78
C THR A 234 -1.56 9.30 18.50
N LEU A 235 -1.19 9.04 17.25
CA LEU A 235 -0.39 7.88 16.87
C LEU A 235 0.97 8.36 16.37
N LYS A 236 2.00 8.09 17.16
CA LYS A 236 3.39 8.44 16.89
C LYS A 236 4.15 7.20 16.46
N LEU A 237 4.88 7.30 15.37
CA LEU A 237 5.85 6.33 14.91
C LEU A 237 7.23 6.92 15.18
N LYS A 238 8.02 6.22 15.98
CA LYS A 238 9.43 6.55 16.20
C LYS A 238 10.26 5.52 15.44
N LEU A 239 10.89 5.95 14.37
CA LEU A 239 11.72 5.13 13.50
C LEU A 239 13.19 5.43 13.76
N ASN A 240 14.01 4.42 14.05
CA ASN A 240 15.45 4.61 14.26
C ASN A 240 16.22 4.38 12.96
N LEU A 241 16.71 5.46 12.34
CA LEU A 241 17.44 5.39 11.07
C LEU A 241 18.86 4.92 11.28
N THR A 242 19.28 4.04 10.39
CA THR A 242 20.70 3.77 10.15
C THR A 242 21.30 4.95 9.42
N ALA A 243 22.52 5.39 9.80
CA ALA A 243 23.22 6.45 9.08
C ALA A 243 23.35 6.09 7.59
N GLY A 244 23.11 7.04 6.68
CA GLY A 244 23.21 6.78 5.26
C GLY A 244 22.51 7.83 4.39
N THR A 245 21.84 7.33 3.37
CA THR A 245 21.06 8.03 2.34
C THR A 245 19.71 8.55 2.88
N ALA A 246 19.05 9.40 2.09
CA ALA A 246 17.69 9.83 2.39
C ALA A 246 16.72 8.64 2.30
N VAL A 247 15.78 8.59 3.25
CA VAL A 247 14.86 7.46 3.40
C VAL A 247 13.42 7.94 3.24
N TYR A 248 12.63 7.17 2.52
CA TYR A 248 11.20 7.37 2.37
C TYR A 248 10.45 6.21 3.01
N THR A 249 9.44 6.51 3.82
CA THR A 249 8.55 5.50 4.37
C THR A 249 7.15 5.72 3.82
N GLU A 250 6.71 4.84 2.92
CA GLU A 250 5.32 4.77 2.51
C GLU A 250 4.50 4.09 3.59
N TRP A 251 3.27 4.54 3.78
CA TRP A 251 2.35 3.92 4.71
C TRP A 251 0.95 3.76 4.11
N VAL A 252 0.26 2.69 4.53
CA VAL A 252 -1.16 2.47 4.26
C VAL A 252 -1.88 2.19 5.58
N ALA A 253 -2.92 2.97 5.83
CA ALA A 253 -3.85 2.84 6.93
C ALA A 253 -5.18 2.27 6.42
N ILE A 254 -5.54 1.07 6.87
CA ILE A 254 -6.81 0.40 6.56
C ILE A 254 -7.74 0.58 7.75
N CYS A 255 -8.90 1.19 7.52
CA CYS A 255 -9.83 1.61 8.56
C CYS A 255 -11.24 1.03 8.35
N TRP A 256 -11.90 0.66 9.45
CA TRP A 256 -13.25 0.09 9.49
C TRP A 256 -13.98 0.43 10.79
#